data_AF-A0A950XM03-F1
#
_entry.id   AF-A0A950XM03-F1
#
_cell.length_a   1.000
_cell.length_b   1.000
_cell.length_c   1.000
_cell.angle_alpha   90.00
_cell.angle_beta   90.00
_cell.angle_gamma   90.00
#
_symmetry.space_group_name_H-M   'P 1'
#
loop_
_entity.id
_entity.type
_entity.pdbx_description
1 polymer ?
#
loop_
_entity_poly.entity_id
_entity_poly.type
_entity_poly.pdbx_seq_one_letter_code
_entity_poly.pdbx_strand_id
1 'polypeptide(L)'
;MAVGLLTSSARGAIVLALDTATPAVTAGIVRRLDSAGHVDVLAERVTVDARAHAERITPNVLEALAEAGLTVADLDAVVVGCGPGPFTGLRVGMATAAAYGHALGIPVHGVCSLDAIGVRTAGDTLVVTDARRREVYWARYRDGIRIEGPAVNAPADVDPGTAQAVAGSPEHAALFDLPRREPIYPTAAGLIAAVADWSVDPSPLVPLYLRRPDAKSLVERGQPVILDALTVADAARCAQLEACLFPGDDPWPAAAFGRELAAKYTHYVAARTADTLVGYAGISRLGRKPPFEYEVHTIGVDPAYQGQGIGRRLLAKLLDFADGGVVYLEVRTDNAAAIALYRGAGFVKVGLRRRYYRVSGADAYTMRREAR
;
A
#
# COMPACT_ATOMS: atom_id res chain seq x y z
N MET A 1 0.97 -15.60 55.51
CA MET A 1 0.65 -15.68 54.07
C MET A 1 1.17 -14.41 53.40
N ALA A 2 2.44 -14.43 53.02
CA ALA A 2 3.07 -13.40 52.20
C ALA A 2 4.15 -14.12 51.39
N VAL A 3 3.73 -14.74 50.29
CA VAL A 3 4.67 -15.31 49.31
C VAL A 3 5.02 -14.16 48.39
N GLY A 4 6.24 -13.66 48.56
CA GLY A 4 6.78 -12.57 47.76
C GLY A 4 6.83 -12.94 46.28
N LEU A 5 6.53 -11.95 45.43
CA LEU A 5 6.87 -11.97 44.02
C LEU A 5 8.38 -12.15 43.90
N LEU A 6 8.82 -13.36 43.59
CA LEU A 6 10.15 -13.62 43.07
C LEU A 6 10.20 -13.05 41.65
N THR A 7 11.09 -12.08 41.49
CA THR A 7 11.50 -11.44 40.24
C THR A 7 11.97 -12.49 39.23
N SER A 8 11.18 -12.70 38.16
CA SER A 8 11.57 -13.52 37.01
C SER A 8 12.59 -12.77 36.15
N SER A 9 13.87 -12.81 36.53
CA SER A 9 14.98 -12.22 35.76
C SER A 9 15.95 -13.27 35.21
N ALA A 10 15.53 -14.52 35.04
CA ALA A 10 16.40 -15.61 34.55
C ALA A 10 15.93 -16.28 33.25
N ARG A 11 14.69 -16.07 32.79
CA ARG A 11 14.23 -16.54 31.48
C ARG A 11 14.12 -15.34 30.55
N GLY A 12 14.90 -15.34 29.47
CA GLY A 12 14.74 -14.39 28.38
C GLY A 12 13.36 -14.52 27.73
N ALA A 13 12.86 -13.43 27.14
CA ALA A 13 11.54 -13.39 26.52
C ALA A 13 11.52 -14.22 25.22
N ILE A 14 10.49 -15.03 25.03
CA ILE A 14 10.29 -15.82 23.81
C ILE A 14 9.49 -14.99 22.81
N VAL A 15 10.08 -14.77 21.64
CA VAL A 15 9.53 -13.90 20.60
C VAL A 15 9.33 -14.69 19.31
N LEU A 16 8.14 -14.57 18.74
CA LEU A 16 7.86 -15.05 17.39
C LEU A 16 8.26 -13.99 16.37
N ALA A 17 9.17 -14.30 15.45
CA ALA A 17 9.60 -13.43 14.37
C ALA A 17 9.01 -13.88 13.03
N LEU A 18 8.35 -13.00 12.29
CA LEU A 18 7.67 -13.28 11.02
C LEU A 18 8.09 -12.30 9.91
N ASP A 19 8.35 -12.79 8.70
CA ASP A 19 8.41 -11.95 7.49
C ASP A 19 7.80 -12.66 6.29
N THR A 20 7.00 -11.92 5.54
CA THR A 20 6.37 -12.35 4.28
C THR A 20 6.47 -11.26 3.21
N ALA A 21 7.36 -10.28 3.42
CA ALA A 21 7.56 -9.14 2.54
C ALA A 21 8.42 -9.50 1.32
N THR A 22 9.23 -10.55 1.44
CA THR A 22 10.12 -11.04 0.39
C THR A 22 9.64 -12.39 -0.16
N PRO A 23 10.28 -12.96 -1.20
CA PRO A 23 10.02 -14.34 -1.62
C PRO A 23 10.28 -15.40 -0.53
N ALA A 24 11.07 -15.07 0.49
CA ALA A 24 11.28 -15.91 1.65
C ALA A 24 10.17 -15.66 2.69
N VAL A 25 9.45 -16.73 3.02
CA VAL A 25 8.48 -16.79 4.12
C VAL A 25 9.24 -17.23 5.36
N THR A 26 9.57 -16.29 6.22
CA THR A 26 10.35 -16.53 7.45
C THR A 26 9.42 -16.62 8.65
N ALA A 27 9.56 -17.68 9.44
CA ALA A 27 9.05 -17.75 10.80
C ALA A 27 10.15 -18.29 11.72
N GLY A 28 10.37 -17.68 12.87
CA GLY A 28 11.37 -18.14 13.82
C GLY A 28 10.99 -17.87 15.26
N ILE A 29 11.49 -18.72 16.15
CA ILE A 29 11.35 -18.58 17.60
C ILE A 29 12.69 -18.12 18.15
N VAL A 30 12.68 -16.94 18.77
CA VAL A 30 13.89 -16.29 19.27
C VAL A 30 13.73 -16.00 20.75
N ARG A 31 14.72 -16.40 21.55
CA ARG A 31 14.83 -16.01 22.94
C ARG A 31 15.65 -14.73 23.05
N ARG A 32 15.03 -13.64 23.48
CA ARG A 32 15.71 -12.37 23.79
C ARG A 32 16.26 -12.44 25.21
N LEU A 33 17.58 -12.44 25.34
CA LEU A 33 18.26 -12.68 26.62
C LEU A 33 18.31 -11.43 27.50
N ASP A 34 18.46 -10.25 26.89
CA ASP A 34 18.57 -8.97 27.60
C ASP A 34 18.08 -7.78 26.76
N SER A 35 18.18 -6.57 27.32
CA SER A 35 17.90 -5.31 26.64
C SER A 35 19.05 -4.83 25.74
N ALA A 36 20.22 -5.47 25.80
CA ALA A 36 21.38 -5.12 24.98
C ALA A 36 21.32 -5.73 23.57
N GLY A 37 20.25 -6.50 23.27
CA GLY A 37 19.99 -7.09 21.96
C GLY A 37 20.59 -8.48 21.78
N HIS A 38 21.07 -9.13 22.84
CA HIS A 38 21.51 -10.52 22.75
C HIS A 38 20.32 -11.45 22.54
N VAL A 39 20.42 -12.27 21.50
CA VAL A 39 19.35 -13.18 21.08
C VAL A 39 19.89 -14.59 20.84
N ASP A 40 19.06 -15.57 21.13
CA ASP A 40 19.29 -16.98 20.84
C ASP A 40 18.16 -17.49 19.93
N VAL A 41 18.50 -17.89 18.70
CA VAL A 41 17.53 -18.39 17.72
C VAL A 41 17.28 -19.87 18.02
N LEU A 42 16.13 -20.18 18.59
CA LEU A 42 15.78 -21.54 19.01
C LEU A 42 15.36 -22.42 17.82
N ALA A 43 14.68 -21.80 16.84
CA ALA A 43 14.29 -22.45 15.59
C ALA A 43 14.01 -21.39 14.52
N GLU A 44 14.30 -21.72 13.27
CA GLU A 44 13.96 -20.88 12.11
C GLU A 44 13.47 -21.76 10.96
N ARG A 45 12.42 -21.30 10.28
CA ARG A 45 11.87 -21.90 9.08
C ARG A 45 11.77 -20.85 8.00
N VAL A 46 12.45 -21.11 6.89
CA VAL A 46 12.46 -20.24 5.71
C VAL A 46 11.98 -21.05 4.52
N THR A 47 10.84 -20.65 3.95
CA THR A 47 10.33 -21.22 2.70
C THR A 47 10.47 -20.19 1.59
N VAL A 48 11.35 -20.44 0.62
CA VAL A 48 11.57 -19.53 -0.51
C VAL A 48 10.58 -19.88 -1.63
N ASP A 49 9.39 -19.29 -1.54
CA ASP A 49 8.38 -19.33 -2.59
C ASP A 49 7.51 -18.07 -2.48
N ALA A 50 7.66 -17.18 -3.48
CA ALA A 50 6.94 -15.92 -3.56
C ALA A 50 5.41 -16.04 -3.51
N ARG A 51 4.84 -17.22 -3.82
CA ARG A 51 3.39 -17.45 -3.87
C ARG A 51 2.85 -18.19 -2.66
N ALA A 52 3.72 -18.78 -1.84
CA ALA A 52 3.30 -19.68 -0.77
C ALA A 52 3.13 -19.00 0.60
N HIS A 53 3.25 -17.66 0.69
CA HIS A 53 3.16 -16.92 1.97
C HIS A 53 1.91 -17.24 2.78
N ALA A 54 0.73 -17.36 2.15
CA ALA A 54 -0.51 -17.72 2.83
C ALA A 54 -0.55 -19.18 3.31
N GLU A 55 0.03 -20.10 2.53
CA GLU A 55 0.02 -21.53 2.82
C GLU A 55 1.13 -21.95 3.79
N ARG A 56 2.24 -21.19 3.85
CA ARG A 56 3.46 -21.58 4.56
C ARG A 56 3.70 -20.83 5.86
N ILE A 57 3.14 -19.65 6.06
CA ILE A 57 3.41 -18.89 7.29
C ILE A 57 2.99 -19.68 8.54
N THR A 58 1.77 -20.22 8.56
CA THR A 58 1.27 -20.98 9.72
C THR A 58 2.03 -22.30 9.93
N PRO A 59 2.26 -23.16 8.92
CA PRO A 59 3.11 -24.34 9.09
C PRO A 59 4.51 -24.02 9.59
N ASN A 60 5.17 -22.99 9.03
CA ASN A 60 6.50 -22.59 9.46
C ASN A 60 6.51 -22.18 10.94
N VAL A 61 5.48 -21.49 11.43
CA VAL A 61 5.36 -21.12 12.86
C VAL A 61 5.20 -22.36 13.74
N LEU A 62 4.31 -23.29 13.38
CA LEU A 62 4.05 -24.49 14.17
C LEU A 62 5.28 -25.40 14.23
N GLU A 63 5.97 -25.57 13.11
CA GLU A 63 7.22 -26.35 13.05
C GLU A 63 8.35 -25.69 13.86
N ALA A 64 8.48 -24.37 13.82
CA ALA A 64 9.48 -23.66 14.61
C ALA A 64 9.20 -23.74 16.12
N LEU A 65 7.92 -23.65 16.53
CA LEU A 65 7.52 -23.89 17.93
C LEU A 65 7.84 -25.32 18.37
N ALA A 66 7.51 -26.31 17.53
CA ALA A 66 7.78 -27.72 17.83
C ALA A 66 9.28 -28.02 17.97
N GLU A 67 10.12 -27.50 17.07
CA GLU A 67 11.58 -27.65 17.17
C GLU A 67 12.15 -26.96 18.41
N ALA A 68 11.63 -25.79 18.77
CA ALA A 68 12.02 -25.09 19.98
C ALA A 68 11.51 -25.78 21.27
N GLY A 69 10.64 -26.78 21.16
CA GLY A 69 10.00 -27.46 22.29
C GLY A 69 9.03 -26.55 23.05
N LEU A 70 8.40 -25.61 22.36
CA LEU A 70 7.51 -24.58 22.92
C LEU A 70 6.12 -24.66 22.29
N THR A 71 5.16 -24.01 22.94
CA THR A 71 3.79 -23.84 22.48
C THR A 71 3.49 -22.36 22.24
N VAL A 72 2.36 -22.07 21.59
CA VAL A 72 1.90 -20.68 21.39
C VAL A 72 1.70 -19.93 22.71
N ALA A 73 1.44 -20.64 23.82
CA ALA A 73 1.25 -20.04 25.14
C ALA A 73 2.56 -19.58 25.80
N ASP A 74 3.70 -20.02 25.27
CA ASP A 74 5.03 -19.61 25.76
C ASP A 74 5.52 -18.32 25.10
N LEU A 75 4.79 -17.76 24.14
CA LEU A 75 5.17 -16.53 23.44
C LEU A 75 4.89 -15.29 24.29
N ASP A 76 5.89 -14.42 24.41
CA ASP A 76 5.81 -13.15 25.13
C ASP A 76 5.58 -11.94 24.20
N ALA A 77 5.95 -12.06 22.92
CA ALA A 77 5.78 -11.02 21.91
C ALA A 77 5.82 -11.57 20.48
N VAL A 78 5.39 -10.76 19.51
CA VAL A 78 5.55 -11.03 18.07
C VAL A 78 6.30 -9.87 17.41
N VAL A 79 7.22 -10.16 16.51
CA VAL A 79 7.84 -9.19 15.60
C VAL A 79 7.49 -9.56 14.17
N VAL A 80 7.05 -8.58 13.38
CA VAL A 80 6.67 -8.80 11.99
C VAL A 80 7.27 -7.77 11.05
N GLY A 81 7.77 -8.22 9.91
CA GLY A 81 8.15 -7.36 8.80
C GLY A 81 6.94 -6.68 8.18
N CYS A 82 6.90 -5.35 8.22
CA CYS A 82 5.88 -4.49 7.62
C CYS A 82 6.22 -4.06 6.19
N GLY A 83 7.29 -4.61 5.60
CA GLY A 83 7.75 -4.30 4.25
C GLY A 83 8.96 -3.39 4.21
N PRO A 84 9.32 -2.85 3.03
CA PRO A 84 8.58 -2.94 1.78
C PRO A 84 8.46 -4.34 1.19
N GLY A 85 7.35 -4.60 0.49
CA GLY A 85 7.04 -5.91 -0.08
C GLY A 85 5.73 -5.93 -0.89
N PRO A 86 5.40 -7.04 -1.58
CA PRO A 86 4.13 -7.20 -2.28
C PRO A 86 2.93 -7.16 -1.32
N PHE A 87 1.83 -6.54 -1.77
CA PHE A 87 0.60 -6.33 -0.99
C PHE A 87 0.08 -7.55 -0.24
N THR A 88 -0.11 -8.65 -0.97
CA THR A 88 -0.70 -9.89 -0.44
C THR A 88 0.21 -10.49 0.61
N GLY A 89 1.53 -10.54 0.33
CA GLY A 89 2.54 -11.02 1.27
C GLY A 89 2.50 -10.23 2.57
N LEU A 90 2.60 -8.91 2.49
CA LEU A 90 2.59 -8.03 3.67
C LEU A 90 1.35 -8.20 4.54
N ARG A 91 0.16 -8.20 3.93
CA ARG A 91 -1.10 -8.33 4.69
C ARG A 91 -1.23 -9.69 5.36
N VAL A 92 -0.78 -10.76 4.70
CA VAL A 92 -0.79 -12.10 5.30
C VAL A 92 0.07 -12.12 6.56
N GLY A 93 1.34 -11.70 6.48
CA GLY A 93 2.23 -11.69 7.64
C GLY A 93 1.73 -10.80 8.77
N MET A 94 1.33 -9.57 8.46
CA MET A 94 0.82 -8.62 9.46
C MET A 94 -0.50 -9.09 10.09
N ALA A 95 -1.44 -9.65 9.32
CA ALA A 95 -2.68 -10.18 9.85
C ALA A 95 -2.44 -11.41 10.74
N THR A 96 -1.52 -12.30 10.34
CA THR A 96 -1.09 -13.44 11.17
C THR A 96 -0.48 -12.94 12.49
N ALA A 97 0.43 -11.97 12.44
CA ALA A 97 1.05 -11.39 13.65
C ALA A 97 0.01 -10.74 14.57
N ALA A 98 -0.90 -9.93 14.01
CA ALA A 98 -1.98 -9.30 14.75
C ALA A 98 -2.94 -10.33 15.38
N ALA A 99 -3.21 -11.45 14.69
CA ALA A 99 -4.03 -12.53 15.23
C ALA A 99 -3.38 -13.19 16.46
N TYR A 100 -2.07 -13.47 16.42
CA TYR A 100 -1.34 -13.96 17.58
C TYR A 100 -1.35 -12.96 18.74
N GLY A 101 -1.03 -11.69 18.46
CA GLY A 101 -1.06 -10.63 19.47
C GLY A 101 -2.42 -10.48 20.14
N HIS A 102 -3.50 -10.46 19.35
CA HIS A 102 -4.86 -10.36 19.86
C HIS A 102 -5.28 -11.59 20.67
N ALA A 103 -4.99 -12.80 20.18
CA ALA A 103 -5.41 -14.04 20.85
C ALA A 103 -4.67 -14.29 22.16
N LEU A 104 -3.40 -13.89 22.26
CA LEU A 104 -2.55 -14.13 23.43
C LEU A 104 -2.45 -12.90 24.35
N GLY A 105 -2.93 -11.74 23.91
CA GLY A 105 -2.80 -10.48 24.67
C GLY A 105 -1.36 -9.99 24.76
N ILE A 106 -0.53 -10.27 23.76
CA ILE A 106 0.90 -9.95 23.73
C ILE A 106 1.23 -8.83 22.71
N PRO A 107 2.29 -8.04 22.95
CA PRO A 107 2.69 -6.97 22.04
C PRO A 107 3.13 -7.49 20.66
N VAL A 108 2.81 -6.72 19.62
CA VAL A 108 3.19 -7.00 18.23
C VAL A 108 3.98 -5.84 17.66
N HIS A 109 5.28 -6.03 17.44
CA HIS A 109 6.18 -5.01 16.93
C HIS A 109 6.31 -5.11 15.41
N GLY A 110 6.03 -4.01 14.71
CA GLY A 110 6.28 -3.90 13.28
C GLY A 110 7.68 -3.34 12.99
N VAL A 111 8.41 -3.97 12.07
CA VAL A 111 9.75 -3.49 11.63
C VAL A 111 9.82 -3.42 10.11
N CYS A 112 10.72 -2.60 9.58
CA CYS A 112 11.01 -2.63 8.14
C CYS A 112 11.76 -3.92 7.80
N SER A 113 11.30 -4.64 6.79
CA SER A 113 11.89 -5.90 6.32
C SER A 113 13.31 -5.70 5.77
N LEU A 114 13.62 -4.53 5.18
CA LEU A 114 15.00 -4.22 4.78
C LEU A 114 15.90 -3.99 6.00
N ASP A 115 15.37 -3.45 7.11
CA ASP A 115 16.16 -3.28 8.34
C ASP A 115 16.54 -4.64 8.92
N ALA A 116 15.67 -5.64 8.84
CA ALA A 116 15.98 -7.01 9.28
C ALA A 116 17.14 -7.67 8.50
N ILE A 117 17.49 -7.15 7.32
CA ILE A 117 18.71 -7.52 6.59
C ILE A 117 19.85 -6.58 6.99
N GLY A 118 19.59 -5.27 6.91
CA GLY A 118 20.57 -4.20 7.07
C GLY A 118 21.25 -4.20 8.43
N VAL A 119 20.52 -4.46 9.53
CA VAL A 119 21.08 -4.48 10.91
C VAL A 119 22.20 -5.51 11.13
N ARG A 120 22.35 -6.47 10.21
CA ARG A 120 23.40 -7.50 10.26
C ARG A 120 24.59 -7.19 9.35
N THR A 121 24.56 -6.06 8.64
CA THR A 121 25.62 -5.62 7.74
C THR A 121 26.63 -4.73 8.47
N ALA A 122 27.84 -4.64 7.94
CA ALA A 122 28.92 -3.79 8.46
C ALA A 122 29.43 -2.86 7.36
N GLY A 123 29.99 -1.71 7.74
CA GLY A 123 30.38 -0.66 6.80
C GLY A 123 29.20 -0.10 6.01
N ASP A 124 29.50 0.60 4.92
CA ASP A 124 28.49 1.16 4.03
C ASP A 124 27.97 0.05 3.09
N THR A 125 26.70 -0.35 3.26
CA THR A 125 26.08 -1.47 2.52
C THR A 125 24.74 -1.03 1.91
N LEU A 126 24.53 -1.36 0.63
CA LEU A 126 23.23 -1.26 -0.03
C LEU A 126 22.43 -2.54 0.23
N VAL A 127 21.19 -2.46 0.67
CA VAL A 127 20.29 -3.62 0.79
C VAL A 127 19.25 -3.53 -0.30
N VAL A 128 19.06 -4.60 -1.09
CA VAL A 128 18.07 -4.65 -2.17
C VAL A 128 17.21 -5.92 -2.14
N THR A 129 15.93 -5.76 -2.43
CA THR A 129 15.00 -6.88 -2.63
C THR A 129 14.08 -6.62 -3.83
N ASP A 130 13.38 -7.67 -4.28
CA ASP A 130 12.49 -7.63 -5.45
C ASP A 130 11.27 -6.72 -5.22
N ALA A 131 11.15 -5.61 -5.98
CA ALA A 131 9.95 -4.76 -5.99
C ALA A 131 8.97 -5.08 -7.14
N ARG A 132 9.23 -6.17 -7.87
CA ARG A 132 8.55 -6.58 -9.11
C ARG A 132 8.73 -5.54 -10.21
N ARG A 133 8.23 -5.86 -11.41
CA ARG A 133 8.24 -4.96 -12.59
C ARG A 133 9.62 -4.37 -12.92
N ARG A 134 10.69 -5.15 -12.70
CA ARG A 134 12.08 -4.74 -12.96
C ARG A 134 12.54 -3.57 -12.08
N GLU A 135 11.98 -3.44 -10.88
CA GLU A 135 12.39 -2.47 -9.86
C GLU A 135 12.92 -3.20 -8.63
N VAL A 136 13.62 -2.46 -7.77
CA VAL A 136 14.13 -2.94 -6.49
C VAL A 136 13.59 -2.09 -5.35
N TYR A 137 13.26 -2.74 -4.23
CA TYR A 137 13.17 -2.07 -2.95
C TYR A 137 14.58 -1.94 -2.41
N TRP A 138 14.96 -0.75 -1.98
CA TRP A 138 16.32 -0.50 -1.56
C TRP A 138 16.40 0.42 -0.34
N ALA A 139 17.48 0.28 0.42
CA ALA A 139 17.87 1.17 1.50
C ALA A 139 19.40 1.09 1.67
N ARG A 140 20.01 2.18 2.16
CA ARG A 140 21.45 2.20 2.47
C ARG A 140 21.66 2.16 3.96
N TYR A 141 22.67 1.41 4.37
CA TYR A 141 23.04 1.19 5.76
C TYR A 141 24.50 1.57 5.97
N ARG A 142 24.82 2.03 7.18
CA ARG A 142 26.17 2.19 7.70
C ARG A 142 26.24 1.47 9.03
N ASP A 143 27.06 0.44 9.13
CA ASP A 143 27.27 -0.35 10.35
C ASP A 143 25.95 -0.80 10.98
N GLY A 144 25.05 -1.33 10.15
CA GLY A 144 23.74 -1.82 10.58
C GLY A 144 22.65 -0.76 10.71
N ILE A 145 22.99 0.53 10.63
CA ILE A 145 22.04 1.63 10.81
C ILE A 145 21.59 2.16 9.45
N ARG A 146 20.27 2.23 9.21
CA ARG A 146 19.73 2.81 7.97
C ARG A 146 20.04 4.30 7.88
N ILE A 147 20.71 4.71 6.81
CA ILE A 147 21.06 6.11 6.54
C ILE A 147 20.23 6.72 5.39
N GLU A 148 19.62 5.89 4.54
CA GLU A 148 18.77 6.35 3.42
C GLU A 148 17.71 5.29 3.07
N GLY A 149 16.56 5.74 2.59
CA GLY A 149 15.42 4.88 2.28
C GLY A 149 14.60 4.48 3.53
N PRO A 150 13.73 3.46 3.42
CA PRO A 150 13.58 2.58 2.26
C PRO A 150 12.84 3.27 1.10
N ALA A 151 13.19 2.91 -0.14
CA ALA A 151 12.62 3.47 -1.37
C ALA A 151 12.42 2.37 -2.44
N VAL A 152 11.79 2.74 -3.56
CA VAL A 152 11.57 1.85 -4.71
C VAL A 152 11.91 2.58 -6.00
N ASN A 153 12.79 1.99 -6.80
CA ASN A 153 13.27 2.56 -8.06
C ASN A 153 13.63 1.45 -9.04
N ALA A 154 13.74 1.78 -10.33
CA ALA A 154 14.44 0.90 -11.26
C ALA A 154 15.91 0.78 -10.83
N PRO A 155 16.58 -0.39 -10.98
CA PRO A 155 17.95 -0.59 -10.54
C PRO A 155 18.93 0.48 -11.07
N ALA A 156 18.73 0.93 -12.32
CA ALA A 156 19.55 1.96 -12.95
C ALA A 156 19.39 3.37 -12.34
N ASP A 157 18.30 3.61 -11.62
CA ASP A 157 17.99 4.88 -10.95
C ASP A 157 18.37 4.86 -9.46
N VAL A 158 18.89 3.74 -8.95
CA VAL A 158 19.36 3.63 -7.57
C VAL A 158 20.82 4.10 -7.50
N ASP A 159 21.07 5.18 -6.78
CA ASP A 159 22.42 5.61 -6.43
C ASP A 159 22.94 4.78 -5.23
N PRO A 160 23.94 3.90 -5.40
CA PRO A 160 24.52 3.16 -4.27
C PRO A 160 25.31 4.07 -3.32
N GLY A 161 25.63 5.30 -3.75
CA GLY A 161 26.46 6.26 -3.01
C GLY A 161 27.81 5.66 -2.63
N THR A 162 28.09 5.64 -1.32
CA THR A 162 29.34 5.13 -0.74
C THR A 162 29.33 3.63 -0.42
N ALA A 163 28.27 2.90 -0.82
CA ALA A 163 28.17 1.47 -0.51
C ALA A 163 29.37 0.69 -1.09
N GLN A 164 29.99 -0.12 -0.24
CA GLN A 164 31.11 -1.00 -0.58
C GLN A 164 30.67 -2.44 -0.80
N ALA A 165 29.40 -2.73 -0.52
CA ALA A 165 28.80 -4.05 -0.62
C ALA A 165 27.29 -3.93 -0.88
N VAL A 166 26.70 -5.03 -1.33
CA VAL A 166 25.26 -5.17 -1.50
C VAL A 166 24.75 -6.45 -0.81
N ALA A 167 23.64 -6.36 -0.09
CA ALA A 167 22.98 -7.50 0.57
C ALA A 167 21.51 -7.62 0.10
N GLY A 168 20.87 -8.74 0.45
CA GLY A 168 19.49 -9.04 0.05
C GLY A 168 19.40 -9.98 -1.16
N SER A 169 18.32 -9.84 -1.94
CA SER A 169 17.95 -10.82 -2.97
C SER A 169 19.08 -11.04 -3.99
N PRO A 170 19.59 -12.28 -4.17
CA PRO A 170 20.76 -12.52 -5.01
C PRO A 170 20.65 -12.02 -6.45
N GLU A 171 19.47 -12.21 -7.07
CA GLU A 171 19.19 -11.77 -8.44
C GLU A 171 19.21 -10.24 -8.58
N HIS A 172 18.74 -9.54 -7.54
CA HIS A 172 18.65 -8.08 -7.55
C HIS A 172 19.96 -7.43 -7.10
N ALA A 173 20.65 -8.05 -6.15
CA ALA A 173 21.99 -7.66 -5.73
C ALA A 173 22.99 -7.74 -6.90
N ALA A 174 22.85 -8.71 -7.79
CA ALA A 174 23.67 -8.85 -8.99
C ALA A 174 23.49 -7.71 -10.02
N LEU A 175 22.47 -6.87 -9.88
CA LEU A 175 22.25 -5.68 -10.73
C LEU A 175 23.16 -4.51 -10.33
N PHE A 176 23.87 -4.64 -9.20
CA PHE A 176 24.82 -3.68 -8.69
C PHE A 176 26.22 -4.27 -8.80
N ASP A 177 27.18 -3.50 -9.31
CA ASP A 177 28.58 -3.90 -9.41
C ASP A 177 29.29 -3.79 -8.04
N LEU A 178 28.75 -4.50 -7.04
CA LEU A 178 29.20 -4.48 -5.66
C LEU A 178 29.38 -5.91 -5.11
N PRO A 179 30.36 -6.14 -4.22
CA PRO A 179 30.50 -7.40 -3.50
C PRO A 179 29.22 -7.78 -2.75
N ARG A 180 28.72 -8.99 -2.97
CA ARG A 180 27.51 -9.51 -2.30
C ARG A 180 27.81 -9.95 -0.88
N ARG A 181 26.91 -9.66 0.05
CA ARG A 181 26.98 -10.02 1.47
C ARG A 181 25.67 -10.65 1.95
N GLU A 182 25.78 -11.48 2.98
CA GLU A 182 24.63 -11.94 3.76
C GLU A 182 24.12 -10.82 4.69
N PRO A 183 22.85 -10.85 5.12
CA PRO A 183 21.82 -11.82 4.76
C PRO A 183 21.19 -11.61 3.37
N ILE A 184 20.75 -12.68 2.73
CA ILE A 184 19.98 -12.60 1.46
C ILE A 184 18.47 -12.29 1.64
N TYR A 185 17.91 -12.58 2.82
CA TYR A 185 16.51 -12.35 3.17
C TYR A 185 16.39 -11.96 4.66
N PRO A 186 15.24 -11.41 5.11
CA PRO A 186 15.00 -11.16 6.53
C PRO A 186 15.13 -12.45 7.35
N THR A 187 16.00 -12.40 8.36
CA THR A 187 16.21 -13.51 9.32
C THR A 187 15.43 -13.25 10.59
N ALA A 188 15.11 -14.29 11.36
CA ALA A 188 14.46 -14.17 12.66
C ALA A 188 15.27 -13.29 13.60
N ALA A 189 16.58 -13.52 13.72
CA ALA A 189 17.47 -12.67 14.52
C ALA A 189 17.51 -11.22 14.01
N GLY A 190 17.52 -11.02 12.70
CA GLY A 190 17.50 -9.70 12.08
C GLY A 190 16.22 -8.92 12.37
N LEU A 191 15.06 -9.58 12.34
CA LEU A 191 13.78 -8.99 12.70
C LEU A 191 13.78 -8.51 14.16
N ILE A 192 14.26 -9.33 15.10
CA ILE A 192 14.37 -8.95 16.51
C ILE A 192 15.33 -7.78 16.71
N ALA A 193 16.48 -7.79 16.01
CA ALA A 193 17.47 -6.72 16.06
C ALA A 193 16.99 -5.39 15.43
N ALA A 194 16.01 -5.44 14.54
CA ALA A 194 15.42 -4.25 13.91
C ALA A 194 14.40 -3.52 14.78
N VAL A 195 14.01 -4.09 15.94
CA VAL A 195 13.15 -3.39 16.90
C VAL A 195 13.98 -2.32 17.62
N ALA A 196 13.64 -1.05 17.39
CA ALA A 196 14.42 0.08 17.88
C ALA A 196 14.41 0.22 19.41
N ASP A 197 13.25 -0.01 20.04
CA ASP A 197 13.09 0.09 21.49
C ASP A 197 12.03 -0.90 21.98
N TRP A 198 12.45 -1.85 22.81
CA TRP A 198 11.60 -2.87 23.42
C TRP A 198 10.85 -2.38 24.67
N SER A 199 11.19 -1.20 25.19
CA SER A 199 10.55 -0.62 26.37
C SER A 199 9.29 0.19 26.04
N VAL A 200 9.05 0.46 24.75
CA VAL A 200 7.92 1.23 24.26
C VAL A 200 6.82 0.30 23.75
N ASP A 201 5.57 0.58 24.14
CA ASP A 201 4.41 -0.13 23.61
C ASP A 201 4.33 0.03 22.08
N PRO A 202 4.15 -1.07 21.33
CA PRO A 202 4.14 -1.01 19.88
C PRO A 202 2.94 -0.22 19.35
N SER A 203 3.21 0.66 18.38
CA SER A 203 2.17 1.33 17.60
C SER A 203 1.43 0.33 16.69
N PRO A 204 0.20 0.66 16.23
CA PRO A 204 -0.50 -0.17 15.25
C PRO A 204 0.37 -0.46 14.02
N LEU A 205 0.29 -1.69 13.50
CA LEU A 205 1.07 -2.11 12.35
C LEU A 205 0.71 -1.28 11.10
N VAL A 206 1.69 -0.56 10.56
CA VAL A 206 1.54 0.23 9.32
C VAL A 206 2.34 -0.43 8.20
N PRO A 207 1.70 -0.81 7.08
CA PRO A 207 2.42 -1.42 5.97
C PRO A 207 3.25 -0.37 5.21
N LEU A 208 4.50 -0.72 4.89
CA LEU A 208 5.40 0.10 4.07
C LEU A 208 5.12 -0.14 2.57
N TYR A 209 3.98 0.36 2.11
CA TYR A 209 3.64 0.38 0.68
C TYR A 209 4.39 1.51 -0.04
N LEU A 210 5.67 1.28 -0.35
CA LEU A 210 6.48 2.23 -1.11
C LEU A 210 6.07 2.31 -2.58
N ARG A 211 5.35 1.29 -3.04
CA ARG A 211 4.65 1.27 -4.32
C ARG A 211 3.17 1.02 -4.07
N ARG A 212 2.30 1.64 -4.87
CA ARG A 212 0.89 1.26 -4.88
C ARG A 212 0.77 -0.22 -5.29
N PRO A 213 0.03 -1.03 -4.52
CA PRO A 213 -0.09 -2.45 -4.79
C PRO A 213 -0.82 -2.72 -6.11
N ASP A 214 -0.24 -3.58 -6.95
CA ASP A 214 -0.87 -4.03 -8.20
C ASP A 214 -1.82 -5.21 -8.01
N ALA A 215 -1.73 -5.85 -6.85
CA ALA A 215 -2.59 -6.95 -6.48
C ALA A 215 -3.96 -6.40 -6.04
N LYS A 216 -4.93 -6.42 -6.96
CA LYS A 216 -6.35 -6.46 -6.58
C LYS A 216 -6.52 -7.69 -5.70
N SER A 217 -6.84 -7.52 -4.42
CA SER A 217 -7.08 -8.66 -3.54
C SER A 217 -8.24 -9.49 -4.09
N LEU A 218 -8.18 -10.81 -3.89
CA LEU A 218 -9.30 -11.70 -4.23
C LEU A 218 -10.57 -11.34 -3.43
N VAL A 219 -10.44 -10.62 -2.32
CA VAL A 219 -11.54 -10.08 -1.51
C VAL A 219 -12.26 -8.92 -2.22
N GLU A 220 -11.55 -8.12 -3.03
CA GLU A 220 -12.12 -7.00 -3.79
C GLU A 220 -12.75 -7.40 -5.13
N ARG A 221 -12.59 -8.67 -5.56
CA ARG A 221 -13.23 -9.19 -6.79
C ARG A 221 -14.62 -9.78 -6.58
N GLY A 222 -15.14 -9.78 -5.34
CA GLY A 222 -16.41 -10.43 -5.00
C GLY A 222 -17.47 -9.53 -4.36
N GLN A 223 -17.14 -8.32 -3.91
CA GLN A 223 -18.13 -7.42 -3.33
C GLN A 223 -18.77 -6.54 -4.41
N PRO A 224 -20.11 -6.45 -4.47
CA PRO A 224 -20.79 -5.63 -5.45
C PRO A 224 -20.47 -4.16 -5.21
N VAL A 225 -20.07 -3.45 -6.28
CA VAL A 225 -19.91 -1.99 -6.22
C VAL A 225 -21.28 -1.34 -6.28
N ILE A 226 -21.65 -0.61 -5.23
CA ILE A 226 -22.91 0.13 -5.11
C ILE A 226 -22.66 1.60 -5.48
N LEU A 227 -23.67 2.25 -6.06
CA LEU A 227 -23.65 3.68 -6.35
C LEU A 227 -24.65 4.39 -5.43
N ASP A 228 -24.18 5.41 -4.73
CA ASP A 228 -24.97 6.24 -3.82
C ASP A 228 -24.52 7.71 -3.88
N ALA A 229 -25.06 8.55 -3.00
CA ALA A 229 -24.69 9.96 -2.94
C ALA A 229 -23.27 10.14 -2.40
N LEU A 230 -22.49 11.00 -3.04
CA LEU A 230 -21.21 11.45 -2.47
C LEU A 230 -21.49 12.47 -1.37
N THR A 231 -20.84 12.33 -0.22
CA THR A 231 -21.06 13.18 0.96
C THR A 231 -19.80 13.93 1.34
N VAL A 232 -19.92 14.93 2.23
CA VAL A 232 -18.76 15.70 2.72
C VAL A 232 -17.76 14.81 3.47
N ALA A 233 -18.21 13.72 4.10
CA ALA A 233 -17.33 12.75 4.75
C ALA A 233 -16.36 12.05 3.77
N ASP A 234 -16.71 12.01 2.48
CA ASP A 234 -15.90 11.39 1.43
C ASP A 234 -14.80 12.30 0.90
N ALA A 235 -14.86 13.61 1.19
CA ALA A 235 -14.00 14.61 0.57
C ALA A 235 -12.50 14.31 0.73
N ALA A 236 -12.10 13.79 1.90
CA ALA A 236 -10.71 13.38 2.16
C ALA A 236 -10.30 12.22 1.25
N ARG A 237 -11.16 11.22 1.06
CA ARG A 237 -10.90 10.08 0.19
C ARG A 237 -10.94 10.46 -1.29
N CYS A 238 -11.83 11.35 -1.70
CA CYS A 238 -11.83 11.91 -3.05
C CYS A 238 -10.51 12.61 -3.37
N ALA A 239 -9.99 13.44 -2.46
CA ALA A 239 -8.72 14.12 -2.65
C ALA A 239 -7.54 13.14 -2.79
N GLN A 240 -7.54 12.04 -2.03
CA GLN A 240 -6.55 10.97 -2.19
C GLN A 240 -6.63 10.32 -3.58
N LEU A 241 -7.86 10.09 -4.08
CA LEU A 241 -8.07 9.52 -5.41
C LEU A 241 -7.71 10.52 -6.52
N GLU A 242 -8.00 11.81 -6.38
CA GLU A 242 -7.58 12.87 -7.30
C GLU A 242 -6.05 12.93 -7.41
N ALA A 243 -5.34 12.99 -6.27
CA ALA A 243 -3.87 12.96 -6.26
C ALA A 243 -3.29 11.67 -6.87
N CYS A 244 -4.05 10.58 -6.84
CA CYS A 244 -3.70 9.32 -7.46
C CYS A 244 -3.90 9.33 -8.98
N LEU A 245 -5.01 9.88 -9.45
CA LEU A 245 -5.47 9.79 -10.83
C LEU A 245 -4.89 10.90 -11.71
N PHE A 246 -4.55 12.05 -11.13
CA PHE A 246 -4.07 13.22 -11.85
C PHE A 246 -2.78 13.77 -11.21
N PRO A 247 -1.71 12.96 -11.12
CA PRO A 247 -0.44 13.43 -10.56
C PRO A 247 0.14 14.56 -11.41
N GLY A 248 0.53 15.66 -10.75
CA GLY A 248 1.15 16.80 -11.42
C GLY A 248 0.20 17.70 -12.21
N ASP A 249 -1.12 17.59 -11.99
CA ASP A 249 -2.15 18.32 -12.74
C ASP A 249 -3.16 19.06 -11.84
N ASP A 250 -2.67 19.64 -10.74
CA ASP A 250 -3.47 20.37 -9.73
C ASP A 250 -4.68 19.55 -9.23
N PRO A 251 -4.44 18.36 -8.63
CA PRO A 251 -5.50 17.49 -8.17
C PRO A 251 -6.37 18.18 -7.12
N TRP A 252 -7.68 17.95 -7.16
CA TRP A 252 -8.60 18.64 -6.27
C TRP A 252 -8.34 18.29 -4.80
N PRO A 253 -8.10 19.28 -3.92
CA PRO A 253 -8.01 19.06 -2.49
C PRO A 253 -9.40 18.77 -1.90
N ALA A 254 -9.45 18.21 -0.69
CA ALA A 254 -10.72 17.88 -0.01
C ALA A 254 -11.65 19.11 0.12
N ALA A 255 -11.08 20.30 0.31
CA ALA A 255 -11.83 21.54 0.37
C ALA A 255 -12.58 21.88 -0.94
N ALA A 256 -12.07 21.45 -2.11
CA ALA A 256 -12.76 21.64 -3.39
C ALA A 256 -14.05 20.81 -3.45
N PHE A 257 -13.98 19.52 -3.09
CA PHE A 257 -15.16 18.67 -2.95
C PHE A 257 -16.17 19.23 -1.95
N GLY A 258 -15.70 19.74 -0.81
CA GLY A 258 -16.57 20.38 0.18
C GLY A 258 -17.37 21.56 -0.38
N ARG A 259 -16.75 22.42 -1.20
CA ARG A 259 -17.44 23.55 -1.86
C ARG A 259 -18.47 23.07 -2.88
N GLU A 260 -18.09 22.08 -3.68
CA GLU A 260 -18.92 21.55 -4.75
C GLU A 260 -20.14 20.79 -4.24
N LEU A 261 -19.99 20.02 -3.17
CA LEU A 261 -21.09 19.32 -2.49
C LEU A 261 -22.06 20.29 -1.80
N ALA A 262 -21.61 21.49 -1.45
CA ALA A 262 -22.45 22.54 -0.88
C ALA A 262 -23.17 23.40 -1.94
N ALA A 263 -22.82 23.28 -3.22
CA ALA A 263 -23.41 24.06 -4.30
C ALA A 263 -24.85 23.60 -4.61
N LYS A 264 -25.72 24.54 -5.00
CA LYS A 264 -27.17 24.28 -5.14
C LYS A 264 -27.56 23.41 -6.33
N TYR A 265 -26.75 23.38 -7.37
CA TYR A 265 -27.11 22.80 -8.68
C TYR A 265 -26.10 21.77 -9.14
N THR A 266 -25.45 21.12 -8.19
CA THR A 266 -24.50 20.04 -8.42
C THR A 266 -25.13 18.70 -8.07
N HIS A 267 -24.65 17.66 -8.73
CA HIS A 267 -24.96 16.29 -8.39
C HIS A 267 -23.66 15.49 -8.39
N TYR A 268 -23.39 14.84 -7.25
CA TYR A 268 -22.20 14.03 -7.06
C TYR A 268 -22.57 12.63 -6.59
N VAL A 269 -21.92 11.64 -7.20
CA VAL A 269 -22.22 10.22 -7.02
C VAL A 269 -20.95 9.53 -6.55
N ALA A 270 -21.09 8.65 -5.56
CA ALA A 270 -20.04 7.79 -5.04
C ALA A 270 -20.21 6.37 -5.59
N ALA A 271 -19.09 5.69 -5.83
CA ALA A 271 -19.02 4.25 -6.05
C ALA A 271 -18.30 3.61 -4.86
N ARG A 272 -18.92 2.61 -4.22
CA ARG A 272 -18.42 1.98 -2.99
C ARG A 272 -18.38 0.48 -3.06
N THR A 273 -17.40 -0.12 -2.38
CA THR A 273 -17.35 -1.54 -2.03
C THR A 273 -17.30 -1.67 -0.52
N ALA A 274 -18.26 -2.39 0.08
CA ALA A 274 -18.57 -2.25 1.51
C ALA A 274 -18.63 -0.76 1.89
N ASP A 275 -17.72 -0.27 2.73
CA ASP A 275 -17.67 1.13 3.18
C ASP A 275 -16.53 1.95 2.52
N THR A 276 -15.84 1.39 1.53
CA THR A 276 -14.71 2.07 0.87
C THR A 276 -15.16 2.77 -0.39
N LEU A 277 -14.89 4.08 -0.49
CA LEU A 277 -15.06 4.84 -1.72
C LEU A 277 -13.98 4.46 -2.75
N VAL A 278 -14.44 3.93 -3.88
CA VAL A 278 -13.62 3.42 -5.00
C VAL A 278 -13.84 4.17 -6.30
N GLY A 279 -14.75 5.15 -6.32
CA GLY A 279 -14.94 6.07 -7.43
C GLY A 279 -15.91 7.17 -7.08
N TYR A 280 -15.88 8.24 -7.86
CA TYR A 280 -16.75 9.40 -7.71
C TYR A 280 -16.97 10.06 -9.06
N ALA A 281 -18.06 10.80 -9.18
CA ALA A 281 -18.31 11.64 -10.34
C ALA A 281 -19.15 12.86 -9.95
N GLY A 282 -18.98 13.98 -10.65
CA GLY A 282 -19.66 15.24 -10.39
C GLY A 282 -20.13 15.93 -11.66
N ILE A 283 -21.32 16.51 -11.61
CA ILE A 283 -21.91 17.31 -12.67
C ILE A 283 -22.58 18.55 -12.08
N SER A 284 -22.59 19.67 -12.80
CA SER A 284 -23.42 20.83 -12.47
C SER A 284 -24.41 21.15 -13.56
N ARG A 285 -25.53 21.75 -13.17
CA ARG A 285 -26.49 22.38 -14.06
C ARG A 285 -26.15 23.85 -14.25
N LEU A 286 -25.98 24.26 -15.50
CA LEU A 286 -25.72 25.62 -15.92
C LEU A 286 -27.02 26.34 -16.29
N GLY A 287 -27.01 27.66 -16.13
CA GLY A 287 -28.15 28.52 -16.48
C GLY A 287 -29.27 28.56 -15.41
N ARG A 288 -30.17 29.54 -15.55
CA ARG A 288 -31.28 29.80 -14.61
C ARG A 288 -32.65 29.41 -15.16
N LYS A 289 -32.78 29.22 -16.47
CA LYS A 289 -34.02 28.88 -17.16
C LYS A 289 -33.78 27.74 -18.16
N PRO A 290 -34.75 26.84 -18.36
CA PRO A 290 -34.66 25.80 -19.39
C PRO A 290 -34.57 26.35 -20.83
N PRO A 291 -34.01 25.58 -21.78
CA PRO A 291 -33.34 24.30 -21.57
C PRO A 291 -32.02 24.48 -20.82
N PHE A 292 -31.75 23.60 -19.87
CA PHE A 292 -30.52 23.66 -19.09
C PHE A 292 -29.38 22.96 -19.84
N GLU A 293 -28.19 23.52 -19.69
CA GLU A 293 -26.94 22.84 -20.05
C GLU A 293 -26.32 22.27 -18.78
N TYR A 294 -25.45 21.28 -18.93
CA TYR A 294 -24.78 20.63 -17.82
C TYR A 294 -23.30 20.44 -18.13
N GLU A 295 -22.46 20.45 -17.09
CA GLU A 295 -21.01 20.27 -17.22
C GLU A 295 -20.54 19.19 -16.25
N VAL A 296 -19.94 18.13 -16.78
CA VAL A 296 -19.29 17.10 -15.96
C VAL A 296 -17.95 17.68 -15.47
N HIS A 297 -17.82 17.85 -14.16
CA HIS A 297 -16.62 18.45 -13.56
C HIS A 297 -15.49 17.44 -13.43
N THR A 298 -15.80 16.27 -12.89
CA THR A 298 -14.82 15.23 -12.60
C THR A 298 -15.47 13.86 -12.63
N ILE A 299 -14.71 12.86 -13.04
CA ILE A 299 -15.06 11.45 -12.92
C ILE A 299 -13.77 10.66 -12.67
N GLY A 300 -13.70 10.03 -11.50
CA GLY A 300 -12.56 9.27 -11.06
C GLY A 300 -13.00 7.88 -10.62
N VAL A 301 -12.23 6.87 -11.03
CA VAL A 301 -12.36 5.51 -10.49
C VAL A 301 -10.98 5.10 -10.04
N ASP A 302 -10.88 4.64 -8.80
CA ASP A 302 -9.65 4.09 -8.23
C ASP A 302 -9.02 3.11 -9.25
N PRO A 303 -7.73 3.23 -9.60
CA PRO A 303 -7.09 2.36 -10.59
C PRO A 303 -7.30 0.86 -10.32
N ALA A 304 -7.40 0.45 -9.05
CA ALA A 304 -7.69 -0.94 -8.68
C ALA A 304 -9.08 -1.41 -9.15
N TYR A 305 -10.02 -0.48 -9.34
CA TYR A 305 -11.41 -0.75 -9.70
C TYR A 305 -11.74 -0.38 -11.16
N GLN A 306 -10.79 0.16 -11.92
CA GLN A 306 -10.94 0.43 -13.35
C GLN A 306 -11.09 -0.85 -14.18
N GLY A 307 -11.66 -0.70 -15.38
CA GLY A 307 -11.95 -1.81 -16.30
C GLY A 307 -13.20 -2.63 -15.96
N GLN A 308 -13.88 -2.33 -14.86
CA GLN A 308 -15.06 -3.07 -14.37
C GLN A 308 -16.41 -2.40 -14.71
N GLY A 309 -16.39 -1.40 -15.60
CA GLY A 309 -17.59 -0.65 -15.99
C GLY A 309 -18.09 0.38 -14.96
N ILE A 310 -17.39 0.61 -13.84
CA ILE A 310 -17.80 1.57 -12.80
C ILE A 310 -17.89 2.99 -13.37
N GLY A 311 -16.90 3.45 -14.14
CA GLY A 311 -16.92 4.77 -14.77
C GLY A 311 -18.13 4.95 -15.70
N ARG A 312 -18.55 3.90 -16.41
CA ARG A 312 -19.77 3.92 -17.23
C ARG A 312 -21.02 4.07 -16.38
N ARG A 313 -21.11 3.36 -15.26
CA ARG A 313 -22.25 3.44 -14.35
C ARG A 313 -22.32 4.80 -13.63
N LEU A 314 -21.18 5.35 -13.22
CA LEU A 314 -21.08 6.71 -12.67
C LEU A 314 -21.53 7.76 -13.69
N LEU A 315 -21.00 7.71 -14.91
CA LEU A 315 -21.41 8.63 -15.98
C LEU A 315 -22.90 8.51 -16.29
N ALA A 316 -23.46 7.30 -16.33
CA ALA A 316 -24.89 7.10 -16.50
C ALA A 316 -25.71 7.83 -15.43
N LYS A 317 -25.31 7.76 -14.15
CA LYS A 317 -25.98 8.52 -13.08
C LYS A 317 -25.91 10.02 -13.24
N LEU A 318 -24.79 10.56 -13.74
CA LEU A 318 -24.69 11.99 -14.07
C LEU A 318 -25.62 12.37 -15.23
N LEU A 319 -25.73 11.51 -16.24
CA LEU A 319 -26.61 11.74 -17.38
C LEU A 319 -28.09 11.60 -17.02
N ASP A 320 -28.45 10.71 -16.09
CA ASP A 320 -29.81 10.61 -15.53
C ASP A 320 -30.20 11.91 -14.81
N PHE A 321 -29.25 12.55 -14.11
CA PHE A 321 -29.47 13.86 -13.49
C PHE A 321 -29.63 14.99 -14.52
N ALA A 322 -28.89 14.90 -15.63
CA ALA A 322 -28.92 15.86 -16.73
C ALA A 322 -29.98 15.55 -17.80
N ASP A 323 -30.99 14.74 -17.47
CA ASP A 323 -31.99 14.29 -18.43
C ASP A 323 -32.65 15.45 -19.18
N GLY A 324 -32.84 15.28 -20.50
CA GLY A 324 -33.33 16.31 -21.42
C GLY A 324 -32.40 17.51 -21.65
N GLY A 325 -31.18 17.52 -21.10
CA GLY A 325 -30.20 18.59 -21.25
C GLY A 325 -29.02 18.29 -22.17
N VAL A 326 -28.40 19.35 -22.68
CA VAL A 326 -27.10 19.25 -23.37
C VAL A 326 -26.00 19.13 -22.31
N VAL A 327 -25.08 18.17 -22.47
CA VAL A 327 -24.00 17.92 -21.50
C VAL A 327 -22.65 18.16 -22.14
N TYR A 328 -21.79 18.92 -21.46
CA TYR A 328 -20.42 19.20 -21.83
C TYR A 328 -19.43 18.58 -20.86
N LEU A 329 -18.21 18.36 -21.34
CA LEU A 329 -17.05 17.99 -20.54
C LEU A 329 -15.75 18.35 -21.24
N GLU A 330 -14.69 18.43 -20.44
CA GLU A 330 -13.32 18.53 -20.88
C GLU A 330 -12.56 17.25 -20.55
N VAL A 331 -11.77 16.77 -21.51
CA VAL A 331 -10.92 15.58 -21.33
C VAL A 331 -9.56 15.80 -21.97
N ARG A 332 -8.47 15.43 -21.29
CA ARG A 332 -7.13 15.46 -21.87
C ARG A 332 -7.08 14.72 -23.21
N THR A 333 -6.36 15.29 -24.18
CA THR A 333 -6.28 14.70 -25.52
C THR A 333 -5.57 13.34 -25.57
N ASP A 334 -4.74 13.04 -24.58
CA ASP A 334 -4.01 11.78 -24.43
C ASP A 334 -4.75 10.73 -23.57
N ASN A 335 -5.93 11.06 -23.02
CA ASN A 335 -6.73 10.11 -22.22
C ASN A 335 -7.66 9.27 -23.11
N ALA A 336 -7.07 8.34 -23.87
CA ALA A 336 -7.80 7.48 -24.79
C ALA A 336 -8.94 6.67 -24.14
N ALA A 337 -8.76 6.22 -22.89
CA ALA A 337 -9.76 5.44 -22.17
C ALA A 337 -11.01 6.27 -21.83
N ALA A 338 -10.83 7.50 -21.30
CA ALA A 338 -11.95 8.40 -21.02
C ALA A 338 -12.65 8.85 -22.31
N ILE A 339 -11.90 9.17 -23.36
CA ILE A 339 -12.46 9.53 -24.68
C ILE A 339 -13.35 8.39 -25.22
N ALA A 340 -12.90 7.14 -25.12
CA ALA A 340 -13.68 5.98 -25.54
C ALA A 340 -14.95 5.81 -24.70
N LEU A 341 -14.87 6.02 -23.37
CA LEU A 341 -16.03 6.01 -22.48
C LEU A 341 -17.07 7.05 -22.89
N TYR A 342 -16.65 8.31 -23.09
CA TYR A 342 -17.56 9.41 -23.45
C TYR A 342 -18.19 9.21 -24.84
N ARG A 343 -17.40 8.78 -25.84
CA ARG A 343 -17.94 8.42 -27.16
C ARG A 343 -19.00 7.33 -27.07
N GLY A 344 -18.75 6.29 -26.27
CA GLY A 344 -19.71 5.22 -26.02
C GLY A 344 -21.01 5.69 -25.36
N ALA A 345 -20.98 6.80 -24.62
CA ALA A 345 -22.15 7.44 -24.02
C ALA A 345 -22.86 8.46 -24.96
N GLY A 346 -22.34 8.64 -26.19
CA GLY A 346 -22.89 9.54 -27.19
C GLY A 346 -22.30 10.95 -27.22
N PHE A 347 -21.17 11.18 -26.56
CA PHE A 347 -20.46 12.46 -26.67
C PHE A 347 -19.66 12.53 -27.97
N VAL A 348 -19.68 13.71 -28.61
CA VAL A 348 -18.87 14.04 -29.79
C VAL A 348 -17.89 15.16 -29.44
N LYS A 349 -16.71 15.14 -30.06
CA LYS A 349 -15.73 16.23 -29.92
C LYS A 349 -16.23 17.45 -30.68
N VAL A 350 -16.33 18.59 -29.99
CA VAL A 350 -16.76 19.87 -30.58
C VAL A 350 -15.69 20.95 -30.54
N GLY A 351 -14.60 20.73 -29.79
CA GLY A 351 -13.52 21.71 -29.68
C GLY A 351 -12.20 21.13 -29.18
N LEU A 352 -11.16 21.98 -29.23
CA LEU A 352 -9.85 21.75 -28.65
C LEU A 352 -9.46 22.99 -27.84
N ARG A 353 -9.18 22.81 -26.54
CA ARG A 353 -8.68 23.85 -25.64
C ARG A 353 -7.19 23.62 -25.44
N ARG A 354 -6.37 24.50 -26.02
CA ARG A 354 -4.91 24.40 -25.91
C ARG A 354 -4.44 24.76 -24.51
N ARG A 355 -3.49 24.00 -23.97
CA ARG A 355 -2.89 24.21 -22.64
C ARG A 355 -3.93 24.42 -21.54
N TYR A 356 -5.00 23.64 -21.61
CA TYR A 356 -6.11 23.75 -20.67
C TYR A 356 -5.69 23.35 -19.25
N TYR A 357 -4.92 22.27 -19.14
CA TYR A 357 -4.33 21.82 -17.88
C TYR A 357 -3.08 22.64 -17.60
N ARG A 358 -3.17 23.55 -16.61
CA ARG A 358 -2.17 24.62 -16.40
C ARG A 358 -0.79 24.10 -15.98
N VAL A 359 -0.75 23.02 -15.19
CA VAL A 359 0.51 22.51 -14.64
C VAL A 359 1.26 21.67 -15.66
N SER A 360 0.61 20.68 -16.30
CA SER A 360 1.24 19.89 -17.37
C SER A 360 1.35 20.62 -18.71
N GLY A 361 0.57 21.67 -18.93
CA GLY A 361 0.43 22.32 -20.24
C GLY A 361 -0.35 21.49 -21.26
N ALA A 362 -1.02 20.41 -20.84
CA ALA A 362 -1.74 19.51 -21.74
C ALA A 362 -2.99 20.15 -22.34
N ASP A 363 -3.31 19.73 -23.57
CA ASP A 363 -4.52 20.12 -24.28
C ASP A 363 -5.73 19.30 -23.81
N ALA A 364 -6.93 19.87 -23.95
CA ALA A 364 -8.19 19.18 -23.69
C ALA A 364 -9.12 19.21 -24.89
N TYR A 365 -9.81 18.10 -25.17
CA TYR A 365 -10.99 18.13 -26.02
C TYR A 365 -12.20 18.60 -25.23
N THR A 366 -12.94 19.55 -25.78
CA THR A 366 -14.32 19.80 -25.36
C THR A 366 -15.21 18.81 -26.08
N MET A 367 -15.96 18.02 -25.31
CA MET A 367 -16.93 17.06 -25.82
C MET A 367 -18.34 17.44 -25.41
N ARG A 368 -19.31 17.20 -26.30
CA ARG A 368 -20.72 17.53 -26.11
C ARG A 368 -21.59 16.31 -26.38
N ARG A 369 -22.62 16.11 -25.57
CA ARG A 369 -23.73 15.18 -25.82
C ARG A 369 -25.02 16.00 -25.94
N GLU A 370 -25.75 15.81 -27.03
CA GLU A 370 -27.06 16.44 -27.23
C GLU A 370 -28.08 15.92 -26.21
N ALA A 371 -29.10 16.73 -25.95
CA ALA A 371 -30.28 16.30 -25.23
C ALA A 371 -30.90 15.08 -25.92
N ARG A 372 -31.31 14.08 -25.14
CA ARG A 372 -31.98 12.87 -25.64
C ARG A 372 -33.43 12.83 -25.21
#